data_AF-A0A7Z9M4A7-F1
#
_entry.id   AF-A0A7Z9M4A7-F1
#
_cell.length_a   1.000
_cell.length_b   1.000
_cell.length_c   1.000
_cell.angle_alpha   90.00
_cell.angle_beta   90.00
_cell.angle_gamma   90.00
#
_symmetry.space_group_name_H-M   'P 1'
#
loop_
_entity.id
_entity.type
_entity.pdbx_description
1 polymer ?
#
loop_
_entity_poly.entity_id
_entity_poly.type
_entity_poly.pdbx_seq_one_letter_code
_entity_poly.pdbx_strand_id
1 'polypeptide(L)'
;PNLNAASIFNDFLTGVLDSENDLFMRFFNQLGASEKDYSSVKASPTTQAFGDFLVRTSFEGTFDEIVLVLYVTEGTYLDWGARLMEEKVKPANSVYREWIDLHGPEVLGDLVSWLENYINNDSKITAERADYLFHTALRYEFLFWESACNDELWFDV
;
A
#
# COMPACT_ATOMS: atom_id res chain seq x y z
N PRO A 1 -0.09 6.27 20.46
CA PRO A 1 -1.49 6.28 19.97
C PRO A 1 -2.45 5.94 21.11
N ASN A 2 -3.71 6.38 21.03
CA ASN A 2 -4.78 5.93 21.94
C ASN A 2 -5.41 4.62 21.43
N LEU A 3 -6.31 4.01 22.21
CA LEU A 3 -6.94 2.74 21.85
C LEU A 3 -7.77 2.81 20.56
N ASN A 4 -8.41 3.96 20.28
CA ASN A 4 -9.20 4.12 19.06
C ASN A 4 -8.32 4.08 17.81
N ALA A 5 -7.21 4.82 17.81
CA ALA A 5 -6.25 4.80 16.71
C ALA A 5 -5.62 3.40 16.54
N ALA A 6 -5.34 2.70 17.64
CA ALA A 6 -4.85 1.33 17.58
C ALA A 6 -5.86 0.35 16.96
N SER A 7 -7.16 0.51 17.24
CA SER A 7 -8.22 -0.33 16.65
C SER A 7 -8.28 -0.19 15.13
N ILE A 8 -8.18 1.04 14.61
CA ILE A 8 -8.22 1.29 13.16
C ILE A 8 -7.08 0.58 12.44
N PHE A 9 -5.87 0.63 13.01
CA PHE A 9 -4.70 -0.06 12.46
C PHE A 9 -4.83 -1.58 12.55
N ASN A 10 -5.44 -2.09 13.63
CA ASN A 10 -5.73 -3.51 13.76
C ASN A 10 -6.72 -3.98 12.67
N ASP A 11 -7.80 -3.23 12.44
CA ASP A 11 -8.81 -3.57 11.44
C ASP A 11 -8.23 -3.53 10.02
N PHE A 12 -7.39 -2.53 9.73
CA PHE A 12 -6.61 -2.49 8.49
C PHE A 12 -5.71 -3.73 8.33
N LEU A 13 -4.94 -4.08 9.37
CA LEU A 13 -4.07 -5.26 9.34
C LEU A 13 -4.86 -6.56 9.13
N THR A 14 -6.06 -6.69 9.71
CA THR A 14 -6.95 -7.83 9.45
C THR A 14 -7.34 -7.89 7.97
N GLY A 15 -7.68 -6.77 7.34
CA GLY A 15 -7.99 -6.72 5.91
C GLY A 15 -6.85 -7.21 5.02
N VAL A 16 -5.62 -6.78 5.32
CA VAL A 16 -4.40 -7.22 4.61
C VAL A 16 -4.15 -8.72 4.77
N LEU A 17 -4.28 -9.24 6.00
CA LEU A 17 -3.99 -10.65 6.30
C LEU A 17 -5.05 -11.62 5.79
N ASP A 18 -6.30 -11.17 5.64
CA ASP A 18 -7.42 -12.02 5.22
C ASP A 18 -7.74 -11.83 3.73
N SER A 19 -8.42 -10.74 3.37
CA SER A 19 -8.99 -10.56 2.02
C SER A 19 -7.94 -10.39 0.93
N GLU A 20 -6.90 -9.60 1.19
CA GLU A 20 -5.87 -9.32 0.18
C GLU A 20 -4.96 -10.52 -0.03
N ASN A 21 -4.54 -11.18 1.06
CA ASN A 21 -3.78 -12.42 0.98
C ASN A 21 -4.55 -13.52 0.22
N ASP A 22 -5.84 -13.69 0.49
CA ASP A 22 -6.69 -14.66 -0.22
C ASP A 22 -6.75 -14.36 -1.73
N LEU A 23 -6.80 -13.09 -2.14
CA LEU A 23 -6.69 -12.70 -3.55
C LEU A 23 -5.38 -13.16 -4.18
N PHE A 24 -4.24 -12.87 -3.54
CA PHE A 24 -2.93 -13.26 -4.07
C PHE A 24 -2.81 -14.78 -4.21
N MET A 25 -3.27 -15.52 -3.19
CA MET A 25 -3.25 -16.99 -3.23
C MET A 25 -4.10 -17.55 -4.37
N ARG A 26 -5.29 -16.99 -4.61
CA ARG A 26 -6.11 -17.36 -5.78
C ARG A 26 -5.43 -17.00 -7.09
N PHE A 27 -4.78 -15.84 -7.17
CA PHE A 27 -4.12 -15.40 -8.39
C PHE A 27 -2.90 -16.27 -8.73
N PHE A 28 -2.07 -16.62 -7.74
CA PHE A 28 -0.97 -17.57 -7.94
C PHE A 28 -1.47 -18.92 -8.45
N ASN A 29 -2.57 -19.44 -7.88
CA ASN A 29 -3.19 -20.67 -8.36
C ASN A 29 -3.70 -20.55 -9.81
N GLN A 30 -4.31 -19.41 -10.18
CA GLN A 30 -4.75 -19.14 -11.55
C GLN A 30 -3.59 -19.07 -12.55
N LEU A 31 -2.43 -18.57 -12.12
CA LEU A 31 -1.20 -18.52 -12.92
C LEU A 31 -0.46 -19.87 -12.95
N GLY A 32 -0.88 -20.85 -12.16
CA GLY A 32 -0.19 -22.14 -12.01
C GLY A 32 1.14 -22.04 -11.24
N ALA A 33 1.33 -20.98 -10.45
CA ALA A 33 2.51 -20.80 -9.62
C ALA A 33 2.42 -21.69 -8.37
N SER A 34 3.47 -22.46 -8.11
CA SER A 34 3.59 -23.26 -6.90
C SER A 34 4.02 -22.40 -5.71
N GLU A 35 3.83 -22.93 -4.49
CA GLU A 35 4.35 -22.29 -3.29
C GLU A 35 5.84 -22.03 -3.33
N LYS A 36 6.59 -22.96 -3.89
CA LYS A 36 8.03 -22.79 -4.10
C LYS A 36 8.34 -21.61 -5.03
N ASP A 37 7.52 -21.38 -6.06
CA ASP A 37 7.74 -20.29 -7.01
C ASP A 37 7.59 -18.95 -6.30
N TYR A 38 6.46 -18.69 -5.62
CA TYR A 38 6.24 -17.39 -4.99
C TYR A 38 7.03 -17.19 -3.68
N SER A 39 7.33 -18.24 -2.91
CA SER A 39 8.12 -18.10 -1.67
C SER A 39 9.61 -17.89 -1.91
N SER A 40 10.11 -18.20 -3.10
CA SER A 40 11.53 -18.03 -3.46
C SER A 40 11.85 -16.69 -4.14
N VAL A 41 10.82 -15.91 -4.47
CA VAL A 41 10.98 -14.58 -5.08
C VAL A 41 11.69 -13.66 -4.11
N LYS A 42 12.68 -12.94 -4.62
CA LYS A 42 13.34 -11.85 -3.89
C LYS A 42 12.69 -10.54 -4.28
N ALA A 43 12.54 -9.63 -3.32
CA ALA A 43 12.15 -8.26 -3.61
C ALA A 43 13.12 -7.65 -4.64
N SER A 44 12.56 -6.88 -5.59
CA SER A 44 13.35 -6.02 -6.46
C SER A 44 14.13 -4.98 -5.63
N PRO A 45 15.19 -4.36 -6.19
CA PRO A 45 15.89 -3.27 -5.51
C PRO A 45 14.94 -2.17 -5.02
N THR A 46 13.96 -1.79 -5.82
CA THR A 46 12.96 -0.79 -5.44
C THR A 46 12.06 -1.27 -4.32
N THR A 47 11.49 -2.48 -4.42
CA THR A 47 10.61 -3.02 -3.36
C THR A 47 11.34 -3.16 -2.04
N GLN A 48 12.60 -3.59 -2.07
CA GLN A 48 13.42 -3.63 -0.86
C GLN A 48 13.67 -2.23 -0.29
N ALA A 49 14.07 -1.26 -1.11
CA ALA A 49 14.31 0.10 -0.66
C ALA A 49 13.06 0.77 -0.08
N PHE A 50 11.90 0.53 -0.69
CA PHE A 50 10.63 1.04 -0.18
C PHE A 50 10.28 0.39 1.16
N GLY A 51 10.38 -0.95 1.25
CA GLY A 51 10.18 -1.69 2.51
C GLY A 51 11.11 -1.21 3.63
N ASP A 52 12.39 -0.99 3.33
CA ASP A 52 13.37 -0.47 4.29
C ASP A 52 13.00 0.95 4.77
N PHE A 53 12.49 1.81 3.87
CA PHE A 53 11.97 3.14 4.23
C PHE A 53 10.75 3.05 5.17
N LEU A 54 9.80 2.14 4.90
CA LEU A 54 8.63 1.91 5.75
C LEU A 54 9.05 1.39 7.14
N VAL A 55 9.89 0.36 7.18
CA VAL A 55 10.40 -0.24 8.42
C VAL A 55 11.16 0.79 9.24
N ARG A 56 12.09 1.54 8.62
CA ARG A 56 12.83 2.59 9.31
C ARG A 56 11.91 3.66 9.88
N THR A 57 10.92 4.12 9.12
CA THR A 57 9.92 5.09 9.60
C THR A 57 9.15 4.55 10.80
N SER A 58 8.80 3.25 10.80
CA SER A 58 8.11 2.62 11.92
C SER A 58 8.94 2.50 13.21
N PHE A 59 10.26 2.27 13.07
CA PHE A 59 11.16 2.08 14.20
C PHE A 59 11.75 3.38 14.76
N GLU A 60 12.12 4.31 13.88
CA GLU A 60 12.82 5.55 14.26
C GLU A 60 11.89 6.77 14.31
N GLY A 61 10.75 6.70 13.64
CA GLY A 61 9.80 7.80 13.52
C GLY A 61 8.79 7.88 14.66
N THR A 62 7.72 8.62 14.40
CA THR A 62 6.60 8.79 15.33
C THR A 62 5.33 8.18 14.77
N PHE A 63 4.30 8.02 15.59
CA PHE A 63 2.99 7.57 15.11
C PHE A 63 2.42 8.50 14.02
N ASP A 64 2.65 9.81 14.13
CA ASP A 64 2.24 10.80 13.14
C ASP A 64 2.92 10.56 11.77
N GLU A 65 4.19 10.16 11.79
CA GLU A 65 4.94 9.82 10.57
C GLU A 65 4.44 8.50 9.95
N ILE A 66 4.11 7.52 10.78
CA ILE A 66 3.51 6.25 10.32
C ILE A 66 2.16 6.51 9.65
N VAL A 67 1.29 7.32 10.29
CA VAL A 67 -0.02 7.69 9.74
C VAL A 67 0.14 8.43 8.41
N LEU A 68 1.11 9.35 8.30
CA LEU A 68 1.36 10.07 7.05
C LEU A 68 1.80 9.13 5.92
N VAL A 69 2.74 8.23 6.18
CA VAL A 69 3.20 7.30 5.16
C VAL A 69 2.08 6.35 4.74
N LEU A 70 1.30 5.84 5.69
CA LEU A 70 0.13 5.01 5.39
C LEU A 70 -0.95 5.77 4.60
N TYR A 71 -1.15 7.05 4.89
CA TYR A 71 -2.05 7.90 4.09
C TYR A 71 -1.60 7.98 2.64
N VAL A 72 -0.29 8.08 2.39
CA VAL A 72 0.21 8.10 1.01
C VAL A 72 0.02 6.75 0.34
N THR A 73 0.41 5.64 0.98
CA THR A 73 0.32 4.31 0.35
C THR A 73 -1.11 3.90 0.08
N GLU A 74 -2.02 4.06 1.04
CA GLU A 74 -3.43 3.70 0.84
C GLU A 74 -4.18 4.74 0.00
N GLY A 75 -3.81 6.02 0.13
CA GLY A 75 -4.44 7.12 -0.59
C GLY A 75 -4.18 7.09 -2.09
N THR A 76 -2.96 6.74 -2.53
CA THR A 76 -2.66 6.57 -3.96
C THR A 76 -3.47 5.43 -4.56
N TYR A 77 -3.61 4.33 -3.81
CA TYR A 77 -4.40 3.18 -4.21
C TYR A 77 -5.89 3.49 -4.31
N LEU A 78 -6.44 4.17 -3.32
CA LEU A 78 -7.82 4.66 -3.36
C LEU A 78 -8.06 5.61 -4.54
N ASP A 79 -7.13 6.53 -4.82
CA ASP A 79 -7.26 7.52 -5.90
C ASP A 79 -7.44 6.85 -7.27
N TRP A 80 -6.52 5.95 -7.65
CA TRP A 80 -6.65 5.28 -8.93
C TRP A 80 -7.78 4.25 -8.94
N GLY A 81 -8.05 3.57 -7.82
CA GLY A 81 -9.14 2.59 -7.72
C GLY A 81 -10.51 3.23 -7.93
N ALA A 82 -10.78 4.32 -7.22
CA ALA A 82 -11.99 5.12 -7.37
C ALA A 82 -12.15 5.67 -8.79
N ARG A 83 -11.08 6.21 -9.39
CA ARG A 83 -11.09 6.70 -10.77
C ARG A 83 -11.49 5.60 -11.77
N LEU A 84 -10.87 4.42 -11.69
CA LEU A 84 -11.17 3.31 -12.62
C LEU A 84 -12.61 2.81 -12.46
N MET A 85 -13.18 2.85 -11.25
CA MET A 85 -14.59 2.54 -11.02
C MET A 85 -15.53 3.59 -11.63
N GLU A 86 -15.23 4.88 -11.45
CA GLU A 86 -16.02 5.97 -12.03
C GLU A 86 -16.05 5.88 -13.56
N GLU A 87 -14.90 5.57 -14.16
CA GLU A 87 -14.74 5.30 -15.59
C GLU A 87 -15.37 3.97 -16.04
N LYS A 88 -15.86 3.15 -15.11
CA LYS A 88 -16.46 1.82 -15.33
C LYS A 88 -15.52 0.89 -16.08
N VAL A 89 -14.22 0.96 -15.78
CA VAL A 89 -13.20 0.08 -16.35
C VAL A 89 -13.48 -1.35 -15.89
N LYS A 90 -13.55 -2.28 -16.84
CA LYS A 90 -13.83 -3.70 -16.58
C LYS A 90 -12.80 -4.58 -17.28
N PRO A 91 -11.63 -4.81 -16.65
CA PRO A 91 -10.63 -5.72 -17.20
C PRO A 91 -11.23 -7.10 -17.45
N ALA A 92 -10.75 -7.81 -18.48
CA ALA A 92 -11.22 -9.17 -18.77
C ALA A 92 -10.83 -10.17 -17.68
N ASN A 93 -9.66 -9.97 -17.05
CA ASN A 93 -9.20 -10.77 -15.92
C ASN A 93 -10.00 -10.44 -14.66
N SER A 94 -10.56 -11.45 -14.00
CA SER A 94 -11.31 -11.31 -12.74
C SER A 94 -10.48 -10.79 -11.59
N VAL A 95 -9.20 -11.17 -11.50
CA VAL A 95 -8.32 -10.71 -10.41
C VAL A 95 -8.07 -9.21 -10.51
N TYR A 96 -7.91 -8.67 -11.72
CA TYR A 96 -7.75 -7.22 -11.89
C TYR A 96 -9.04 -6.45 -11.58
N ARG A 97 -10.22 -7.04 -11.79
CA ARG A 97 -11.48 -6.44 -11.33
C ARG A 97 -11.52 -6.39 -9.81
N GLU A 98 -11.22 -7.51 -9.16
CA GLU A 98 -11.22 -7.59 -7.70
C GLU A 98 -10.13 -6.70 -7.07
N TRP A 99 -8.97 -6.55 -7.74
CA TRP A 99 -7.93 -5.60 -7.33
C TRP A 99 -8.42 -4.14 -7.37
N ILE A 100 -9.21 -3.77 -8.37
CA ILE A 100 -9.86 -2.45 -8.41
C ILE A 100 -10.87 -2.35 -7.25
N ASP A 101 -11.68 -3.39 -7.03
CA ASP A 101 -12.70 -3.43 -5.99
C ASP A 101 -12.11 -3.25 -4.57
N LEU A 102 -11.01 -3.95 -4.27
CA LEU A 102 -10.30 -3.86 -2.98
C LEU A 102 -9.69 -2.49 -2.70
N HIS A 103 -9.35 -1.75 -3.75
CA HIS A 103 -8.81 -0.39 -3.62
C HIS A 103 -9.87 0.69 -3.91
N GLY A 104 -11.14 0.29 -3.88
CA GLY A 104 -12.26 1.21 -4.03
C GLY A 104 -12.63 1.93 -2.73
N PRO A 105 -13.51 2.94 -2.82
CA PRO A 105 -14.00 3.69 -1.66
C PRO A 105 -14.73 2.85 -0.61
N GLU A 106 -15.33 1.72 -0.99
CA GLU A 106 -16.03 0.82 -0.05
C GLU A 106 -15.07 0.15 0.94
N VAL A 107 -13.81 -0.07 0.54
CA VAL A 107 -12.82 -0.77 1.35
C VAL A 107 -11.85 0.22 2.01
N LEU A 108 -11.26 1.13 1.23
CA LEU A 108 -10.23 2.04 1.73
C LEU A 108 -10.75 3.43 2.13
N GLY A 109 -11.98 3.80 1.74
CA GLY A 109 -12.48 5.17 1.88
C GLY A 109 -12.49 5.67 3.32
N ASP A 110 -12.99 4.86 4.25
CA ASP A 110 -13.06 5.24 5.67
C ASP A 110 -11.66 5.33 6.31
N LEU A 111 -10.76 4.40 5.97
CA LEU A 111 -9.38 4.42 6.46
C LEU A 111 -8.64 5.68 5.98
N VAL A 112 -8.62 5.93 4.68
CA VAL A 112 -7.93 7.08 4.08
C VAL A 112 -8.50 8.39 4.62
N SER A 113 -9.83 8.49 4.74
CA SER A 113 -10.49 9.66 5.33
C SER A 113 -10.10 9.87 6.79
N TRP A 114 -9.96 8.80 7.58
CA TRP A 114 -9.51 8.91 8.96
C TRP A 114 -8.04 9.37 9.04
N LEU A 115 -7.16 8.79 8.22
CA LEU A 115 -5.74 9.15 8.17
C LEU A 115 -5.56 10.62 7.81
N GLU A 116 -6.25 11.11 6.78
CA GLU A 116 -6.24 12.51 6.37
C GLU A 116 -6.69 13.44 7.51
N ASN A 117 -7.82 13.11 8.14
CA ASN A 117 -8.35 13.91 9.25
C ASN A 117 -7.38 13.95 10.44
N TYR A 118 -6.72 12.84 10.76
CA TYR A 118 -5.72 12.79 11.83
C TYR A 118 -4.52 13.69 11.51
N ILE A 119 -4.00 13.62 10.29
CA ILE A 119 -2.86 14.43 9.84
C ILE A 119 -3.19 15.92 9.93
N ASN A 120 -4.38 16.32 9.47
CA ASN A 120 -4.76 17.72 9.39
C ASN A 120 -5.09 18.35 10.75
N ASN A 121 -5.57 17.57 11.72
CA ASN A 121 -6.14 18.12 12.96
C ASN A 121 -5.36 17.76 14.23
N ASP A 122 -4.82 16.55 14.31
CA ASP A 122 -4.27 16.00 15.56
C ASP A 122 -2.75 15.90 15.56
N SER A 123 -2.17 15.58 14.39
CA SER A 123 -0.73 15.39 14.20
C SER A 123 0.10 16.59 14.67
N LYS A 124 1.32 16.31 15.12
CA LYS A 124 2.35 17.28 15.51
C LYS A 124 3.56 17.23 14.59
N ILE A 125 3.46 16.50 13.47
CA ILE A 125 4.51 16.48 12.45
C ILE A 125 4.77 17.91 11.94
N THR A 126 6.05 18.24 11.74
CA THR A 126 6.40 19.53 11.14
C THR A 126 6.07 19.50 9.65
N ALA A 127 5.73 20.65 9.07
CA ALA A 127 5.47 20.74 7.63
C ALA A 127 6.66 20.25 6.78
N GLU A 128 7.89 20.57 7.19
CA GLU A 128 9.11 20.10 6.52
C GLU A 128 9.24 18.57 6.54
N ARG A 129 8.97 17.95 7.70
CA ARG A 129 9.05 16.50 7.83
C ARG A 129 7.93 15.81 7.05
N ALA A 130 6.73 16.39 7.08
CA ALA A 130 5.60 15.89 6.31
C ALA A 130 5.88 15.96 4.80
N ASP A 131 6.38 17.09 4.30
CA ASP A 131 6.75 17.28 2.90
C ASP A 131 7.75 16.22 2.44
N TYR A 132 8.80 15.98 3.24
CA TYR A 132 9.80 14.95 2.95
C TYR A 132 9.18 13.56 2.87
N LEU A 133 8.43 13.14 3.89
CA LEU A 133 7.85 11.78 3.95
C LEU A 133 6.82 11.57 2.83
N PHE A 134 5.94 12.56 2.62
CA PHE A 134 4.89 12.51 1.62
C PHE A 134 5.48 12.30 0.21
N HIS A 135 6.43 13.17 -0.18
CA HIS A 135 7.05 13.08 -1.50
C HIS A 135 7.96 11.85 -1.64
N THR A 136 8.61 11.40 -0.57
CA THR A 136 9.44 10.21 -0.62
C THR A 136 8.58 8.95 -0.80
N ALA A 137 7.50 8.82 -0.04
CA ALA A 137 6.54 7.72 -0.21
C ALA A 137 5.91 7.73 -1.61
N LEU A 138 5.47 8.89 -2.14
CA LEU A 138 4.93 8.98 -3.50
C LEU A 138 5.94 8.60 -4.59
N ARG A 139 7.22 8.95 -4.43
CA ARG A 139 8.27 8.53 -5.36
C ARG A 139 8.43 7.02 -5.33
N TYR A 140 8.43 6.41 -4.15
CA TYR A 140 8.52 4.95 -4.03
C TYR A 140 7.29 4.25 -4.59
N GLU A 141 6.08 4.76 -4.36
CA GLU A 141 4.84 4.26 -4.97
C GLU A 141 4.96 4.24 -6.51
N PHE A 142 5.36 5.36 -7.11
CA PHE A 142 5.59 5.43 -8.55
C PHE A 142 6.65 4.42 -9.01
N LEU A 143 7.78 4.36 -8.31
CA LEU A 143 8.86 3.43 -8.65
C LEU A 143 8.44 1.96 -8.46
N PHE A 144 7.56 1.64 -7.52
CA PHE A 144 7.04 0.29 -7.31
C PHE A 144 6.26 -0.20 -8.54
N TRP A 145 5.42 0.65 -9.12
CA TRP A 145 4.73 0.36 -10.38
C TRP A 145 5.69 0.23 -11.56
N GLU A 146 6.69 1.12 -11.67
CA GLU A 146 7.71 1.04 -12.72
C GLU A 146 8.57 -0.23 -12.58
N SER A 147 8.92 -0.62 -11.35
CA SER A 147 9.69 -1.82 -11.03
C SER A 147 8.96 -3.08 -11.54
N ALA A 148 7.66 -3.16 -11.29
CA ALA A 148 6.82 -4.25 -11.78
C ALA A 148 6.64 -4.24 -13.30
N CYS A 149 6.49 -3.06 -13.94
CA CYS A 149 6.31 -2.97 -15.39
C CYS A 149 7.59 -3.27 -16.19
N ASN A 150 8.76 -3.08 -15.59
CA ASN A 150 10.06 -3.28 -16.22
C ASN A 150 10.76 -4.59 -15.80
N ASP A 151 10.07 -5.47 -15.07
CA ASP A 151 10.64 -6.70 -14.50
C ASP A 151 11.97 -6.43 -13.76
N GLU A 152 12.00 -5.40 -12.91
CA GLU A 152 13.24 -4.99 -12.22
C GLU A 152 13.73 -6.12 -11.29
N LEU A 153 14.97 -6.52 -11.50
CA LEU A 153 15.65 -7.50 -10.67
C LEU A 153 16.97 -6.93 -10.15
N TRP A 154 17.47 -7.53 -9.07
CA TRP A 154 18.84 -7.34 -8.67
C TRP A 154 19.76 -7.74 -9.82
N PHE A 155 20.81 -6.94 -10.05
CA PHE A 155 21.89 -7.37 -10.92
C PHE A 155 22.64 -8.52 -10.23
N ASP A 156 22.96 -9.56 -10.98
CA ASP A 156 23.85 -10.62 -10.50
C ASP A 156 25.27 -10.06 -10.35
N VAL A 157 25.89 -10.27 -9.19
CA VAL A 157 27.30 -9.94 -8.89
C VAL A 157 28.11 -11.22 -8.78
#